data_AF-A0A091B4B8-F1
#
_entry.id   AF-A0A091B4B8-F1
#
_cell.length_a   1.000
_cell.length_b   1.000
_cell.length_c   1.000
_cell.angle_alpha   90.00
_cell.angle_beta   90.00
_cell.angle_gamma   90.00
#
_symmetry.space_group_name_H-M   'P 1'
#
loop_
_entity.id
_entity.type
_entity.pdbx_description
1 polymer ?
#
loop_
_entity_poly.entity_id
_entity_poly.type
_entity_poly.pdbx_seq_one_letter_code
_entity_poly.pdbx_strand_id
1 'polypeptide(L)'
;MDDYRAATPQASPRAVELLDHYHLADKPERTLQALQVFFPGRAQEYFARLKSGQSVRVESAEMVSLVGQLAAQGFRVRLVD
;
A
#
# COMPACT_ATOMS: atom_id res chain seq x y z
N MET A 1 9.14 38.76 -20.29
CA MET A 1 8.08 37.92 -19.72
C MET A 1 8.62 36.52 -19.70
N ASP A 2 8.75 36.01 -18.49
CA ASP A 2 9.59 34.89 -18.08
C ASP A 2 9.31 33.56 -18.80
N ASP A 3 10.42 32.89 -19.06
CA ASP A 3 10.59 31.49 -19.43
C ASP A 3 9.82 30.59 -18.44
N TYR A 4 8.72 29.98 -18.88
CA TYR A 4 7.93 29.03 -18.07
C TYR A 4 8.70 27.71 -17.97
N ARG A 5 9.79 27.72 -17.21
CA ARG A 5 10.69 26.58 -17.04
C ARG A 5 10.10 25.58 -16.06
N ALA A 6 9.87 24.38 -16.58
CA ALA A 6 9.84 23.09 -15.89
C ALA A 6 8.76 22.87 -14.82
N ALA A 7 7.62 22.29 -15.24
CA ALA A 7 7.03 21.23 -14.46
C ALA A 7 7.64 19.91 -14.95
N THR A 8 8.67 19.43 -14.27
CA THR A 8 9.10 18.02 -14.36
C THR A 8 7.86 17.13 -14.34
N PRO A 9 7.74 16.11 -15.22
CA PRO A 9 6.76 15.05 -15.00
C PRO A 9 7.17 14.36 -13.69
N GLN A 10 6.62 14.85 -12.58
CA GLN A 10 6.76 14.19 -11.30
C GLN A 10 6.05 12.86 -11.52
N ALA A 11 6.84 11.79 -11.72
CA ALA A 11 6.31 10.46 -11.94
C ALA A 11 5.47 10.13 -10.70
N SER A 12 4.15 10.32 -10.83
CA SER A 12 3.23 9.96 -9.79
C SER A 12 3.38 8.46 -9.60
N PRO A 13 3.69 7.99 -8.38
CA PRO A 13 3.86 6.57 -8.14
C PRO A 13 2.60 5.84 -8.61
N ARG A 14 2.79 4.76 -9.38
CA ARG A 14 1.71 4.03 -10.05
C ARG A 14 1.15 2.88 -9.22
N ALA A 15 1.90 2.41 -8.23
CA ALA A 15 1.43 1.40 -7.29
C ALA A 15 1.98 1.57 -5.86
N VAL A 16 1.29 0.97 -4.90
CA VAL A 16 1.75 0.83 -3.51
C VAL A 16 2.17 -0.61 -3.30
N GLU A 17 3.37 -0.83 -2.77
CA GLU A 17 3.76 -2.12 -2.22
C GLU A 17 3.47 -2.17 -0.73
N LEU A 18 2.64 -3.12 -0.30
CA LEU A 18 2.54 -3.54 1.09
C LEU A 18 3.68 -4.52 1.37
N LEU A 19 4.49 -4.22 2.36
CA LEU A 19 5.67 -5.00 2.71
C LEU A 19 5.40 -5.91 3.91
N ASP A 20 4.77 -5.36 4.96
CA ASP A 20 4.53 -6.07 6.22
C ASP A 20 3.46 -5.34 7.06
N HIS A 21 3.06 -5.92 8.19
CA HIS A 21 2.19 -5.30 9.18
C HIS A 21 2.69 -5.62 10.59
N TYR A 22 2.69 -4.65 11.50
CA TYR A 22 3.27 -4.82 12.84
C TYR A 22 2.64 -5.96 13.66
N HIS A 23 1.38 -6.31 13.37
CA HIS A 23 0.70 -7.45 13.99
C HIS A 23 0.75 -8.73 13.15
N LEU A 24 1.45 -8.79 12.01
CA LEU A 24 1.45 -9.98 11.16
C LEU A 24 1.96 -11.22 11.89
N ALA A 25 3.01 -11.06 12.71
CA ALA A 25 3.60 -12.14 13.50
C ALA A 25 2.86 -12.42 14.82
N ASP A 26 2.27 -11.39 15.44
CA ASP A 26 1.63 -11.48 16.77
C ASP A 26 0.13 -11.77 16.69
N LYS A 27 -0.61 -11.02 15.85
CA LYS A 27 -2.06 -11.07 15.67
C LYS A 27 -2.42 -11.06 14.17
N PRO A 28 -2.14 -12.15 13.45
CA PRO A 28 -2.39 -12.25 12.01
C PRO A 28 -3.84 -11.93 11.60
N GLU A 29 -4.81 -12.30 12.45
CA GLU A 29 -6.23 -12.00 12.24
C GLU A 29 -6.53 -10.50 12.11
N ARG A 30 -5.84 -9.65 12.88
CA ARG A 30 -6.00 -8.18 12.80
C ARG A 30 -5.51 -7.64 11.47
N THR A 31 -4.40 -8.20 10.98
CA THR A 31 -3.86 -7.87 9.66
C THR A 31 -4.86 -8.26 8.56
N LEU A 32 -5.44 -9.45 8.65
CA LEU A 32 -6.45 -9.91 7.70
C LEU A 32 -7.72 -9.03 7.73
N GLN A 33 -8.22 -8.68 8.92
CA GLN A 33 -9.37 -7.79 9.06
C GLN A 33 -9.11 -6.42 8.42
N ALA A 34 -7.95 -5.82 8.66
CA ALA A 34 -7.61 -4.55 8.04
C ALA A 34 -7.53 -4.68 6.50
N LEU A 35 -6.93 -5.76 5.98
CA LEU A 35 -6.92 -6.04 4.54
C LEU A 35 -8.32 -6.24 3.97
N GLN A 36 -9.27 -6.82 4.71
CA GLN A 36 -10.67 -6.98 4.27
C GLN A 36 -11.39 -5.64 4.14
N VAL A 37 -11.05 -4.66 4.98
CA VAL A 37 -11.61 -3.30 4.91
C VAL A 37 -11.12 -2.58 3.65
N PHE A 38 -9.83 -2.65 3.34
CA PHE A 38 -9.26 -1.94 2.18
C PHE A 38 -9.42 -2.69 0.85
N PHE A 39 -9.36 -4.03 0.88
CA PHE A 39 -9.32 -4.89 -0.31
C PHE A 39 -10.36 -6.02 -0.22
N PRO A 40 -11.66 -5.70 -0.17
CA PRO A 40 -12.71 -6.70 -0.16
C PRO A 40 -12.61 -7.57 -1.42
N GLY A 41 -12.32 -8.86 -1.24
CA GLY A 41 -12.14 -9.82 -2.34
C GLY A 41 -10.69 -10.24 -2.62
N ARG A 42 -9.69 -9.43 -2.24
CA ARG A 42 -8.26 -9.81 -2.36
C ARG A 42 -7.53 -9.92 -1.04
N ALA A 43 -8.18 -9.57 0.07
CA ALA A 43 -7.60 -9.60 1.41
C ALA A 43 -6.94 -10.94 1.78
N GLN A 44 -7.57 -12.08 1.47
CA GLN A 44 -7.00 -13.40 1.76
C GLN A 44 -5.73 -13.66 0.94
N GLU A 45 -5.74 -13.33 -0.34
CA GLU A 45 -4.56 -13.48 -1.20
C GLU A 45 -3.40 -12.60 -0.70
N TYR A 46 -3.70 -11.34 -0.37
CA TYR A 46 -2.70 -10.39 0.10
C TYR A 46 -2.13 -10.78 1.45
N PHE A 47 -3.00 -11.24 2.37
CA PHE A 47 -2.58 -11.76 3.65
C PHE A 47 -1.67 -12.99 3.50
N ALA A 48 -2.00 -13.93 2.61
CA ALA A 48 -1.18 -15.11 2.36
C ALA A 48 0.21 -14.73 1.83
N ARG A 49 0.29 -13.79 0.87
CA ARG A 49 1.57 -13.28 0.35
C ARG A 49 2.42 -12.64 1.44
N LEU A 50 1.84 -11.73 2.22
CA LEU A 50 2.54 -11.07 3.33
C LEU A 50 3.04 -12.08 4.36
N LYS A 51 2.19 -13.06 4.73
CA LYS A 51 2.57 -14.14 5.66
C LYS A 51 3.73 -15.00 5.15
N SER A 52 3.86 -15.15 3.83
CA SER A 52 5.00 -15.81 3.19
C SER A 52 6.23 -14.90 3.02
N GLY A 53 6.21 -13.67 3.53
CA GLY A 53 7.29 -12.69 3.38
C GLY A 53 7.37 -12.05 1.99
N GLN A 54 6.31 -12.18 1.18
CA GLN A 54 6.21 -11.56 -0.14
C GLN A 54 5.50 -10.22 -0.05
N SER A 55 5.99 -9.21 -0.78
CA SER A 55 5.29 -7.93 -0.91
C SER A 55 4.05 -8.06 -1.81
N VAL A 56 3.09 -7.16 -1.60
CA VAL A 56 1.86 -7.08 -2.38
C VAL A 56 1.80 -5.74 -3.08
N ARG A 57 1.82 -5.75 -4.41
CA ARG A 57 1.63 -4.55 -5.22
C ARG A 57 0.14 -4.28 -5.43
N VAL A 58 -0.29 -3.06 -5.12
CA VAL A 58 -1.66 -2.58 -5.24
C VAL A 58 -1.68 -1.33 -6.11
N GLU A 59 -2.44 -1.39 -7.20
CA GLU A 59 -2.68 -0.25 -8.08
C GLU A 59 -4.01 0.39 -7.68
N SER A 60 -3.99 1.69 -7.38
CA SER A 60 -5.20 2.44 -7.03
C SER A 60 -5.12 3.85 -7.60
N ALA A 61 -6.26 4.44 -7.95
CA ALA A 61 -6.29 5.83 -8.43
C ALA A 61 -6.02 6.84 -7.30
N GLU A 62 -6.26 6.45 -6.05
CA GLU A 62 -6.11 7.30 -4.85
C GLU A 62 -4.98 6.82 -3.93
N MET A 63 -3.80 6.57 -4.49
CA MET A 63 -2.67 5.99 -3.75
C MET A 63 -2.21 6.80 -2.54
N VAL A 64 -2.23 8.13 -2.63
CA VAL A 64 -1.77 8.99 -1.53
C VAL A 64 -2.67 8.81 -0.29
N SER A 65 -3.99 8.80 -0.50
CA SER A 65 -4.97 8.55 0.55
C SER A 65 -4.85 7.13 1.10
N LEU A 66 -4.71 6.13 0.22
CA LEU A 66 -4.57 4.73 0.60
C LEU A 66 -3.32 4.47 1.44
N VAL A 67 -2.17 5.04 1.07
CA VAL A 67 -0.92 4.92 1.83
C VAL A 67 -1.08 5.48 3.25
N GLY A 68 -1.69 6.66 3.38
CA GLY A 68 -1.92 7.27 4.69
C GLY A 68 -2.80 6.38 5.59
N GLN A 69 -3.87 5.82 5.03
CA GLN A 69 -4.77 4.93 5.78
C GLN A 69 -4.11 3.60 6.16
N LEU A 70 -3.36 2.98 5.24
CA LEU A 70 -2.61 1.75 5.50
C LEU A 70 -1.54 1.96 6.58
N ALA A 71 -0.76 3.04 6.48
CA ALA A 71 0.24 3.39 7.47
C ALA A 71 -0.37 3.66 8.85
N ALA A 72 -1.53 4.34 8.91
CA ALA A 72 -2.27 4.56 10.16
C ALA A 72 -2.79 3.26 10.79
N GLN A 73 -3.12 2.26 9.98
CA GLN A 73 -3.45 0.91 10.46
C GLN A 73 -2.23 0.10 10.87
N GLY A 74 -1.01 0.60 10.60
CA GLY A 74 0.25 -0.04 10.97
C GLY A 74 0.85 -0.94 9.89
N PHE A 75 0.39 -0.81 8.63
CA PHE A 75 1.05 -1.45 7.49
C PHE A 75 2.31 -0.69 7.12
N ARG A 76 3.37 -1.46 6.86
CA ARG A 76 4.56 -0.93 6.21
C ARG A 76 4.31 -0.91 4.71
N VAL A 77 4.27 0.29 4.13
CA VAL A 77 3.99 0.49 2.71
C VAL A 77 5.07 1.31 2.04
N ARG A 78 5.26 1.10 0.74
CA ARG A 78 6.18 1.86 -0.10
C ARG A 78 5.49 2.25 -1.41
N LEU A 79 5.69 3.48 -1.83
CA LEU A 79 5.27 3.94 -3.15
C LEU A 79 6.25 3.41 -4.21
N VAL A 80 5.73 2.88 -5.32
CA VAL A 80 6.51 2.38 -6.45
C VAL A 80 5.91 2.83 -7.79
N ASP A 81 6.76 2.91 -8.81
CA ASP A 81 6.39 3.14 -10.21
C ASP A 81 6.15 1.81 -10.94
#